data_AF-A0A7Y1YT76-F1
#
_entry.id   AF-A0A7Y1YT76-F1
#
_cell.length_a   1.000
_cell.length_b   1.000
_cell.length_c   1.000
_cell.angle_alpha   90.00
_cell.angle_beta   90.00
_cell.angle_gamma   90.00
#
_symmetry.space_group_name_H-M   'P 1'
#
loop_
_entity.id
_entity.type
_entity.pdbx_description
1 polymer ?
#
loop_
_entity_poly.entity_id
_entity_poly.type
_entity_poly.pdbx_seq_one_letter_code
_entity_poly.pdbx_strand_id
1 'polypeptide(L)'
;MARRLTTFSKFLITMLIILGLFFGIRFVLNETDLGSKLKEQSQEMGTDKSGADAGSANASTPATEEASDDEEVLTVQLVTWGGYAPGLYFNEGARSNSRSRFLKEYGLKVDFILNDNLETALNAWVADEYDVLVQTADAFPLYTAPTDINAYEPKA
;
A
#
# COMPACT_ATOMS: atom_id res chain seq x y z
N MET A 1 15.13 36.65 -8.11
CA MET A 1 14.89 35.60 -7.10
C MET A 1 13.71 34.74 -7.54
N ALA A 2 13.93 33.46 -7.85
CA ALA A 2 12.84 32.55 -8.23
C ALA A 2 12.14 32.03 -6.97
N ARG A 3 10.83 32.29 -6.84
CA ARG A 3 10.01 31.89 -5.69
C ARG A 3 9.72 30.38 -5.82
N ARG A 4 10.28 29.55 -4.93
CA ARG A 4 10.02 28.10 -4.91
C ARG A 4 8.61 27.84 -4.36
N LEU A 5 7.85 26.97 -5.03
CA LEU A 5 6.50 26.55 -4.62
C LEU A 5 6.59 25.63 -3.38
N THR A 6 5.71 25.85 -2.40
CA THR A 6 5.58 24.97 -1.22
C THR A 6 5.03 23.60 -1.62
N THR A 7 5.33 22.56 -0.84
CA THR A 7 4.88 21.17 -1.11
C THR A 7 3.36 21.08 -1.25
N PHE A 8 2.60 21.77 -0.39
CA PHE A 8 1.14 21.85 -0.49
C PHE A 8 0.67 22.52 -1.78
N SER A 9 1.33 23.60 -2.22
CA SER A 9 0.99 24.27 -3.47
C SER A 9 1.25 23.37 -4.68
N LYS A 10 2.29 22.53 -4.64
CA LYS A 10 2.55 21.55 -5.71
C LYS A 10 1.43 20.50 -5.76
N PHE A 11 1.03 19.97 -4.61
CA PHE A 11 -0.07 19.00 -4.50
C PHE A 11 -1.38 19.56 -5.07
N LEU A 12 -1.76 20.78 -4.69
CA LEU A 12 -2.99 21.41 -5.17
C LEU A 12 -2.96 21.64 -6.69
N ILE A 13 -1.82 22.09 -7.23
CA ILE A 13 -1.64 22.29 -8.67
C ILE A 13 -1.74 20.95 -9.41
N THR A 14 -1.11 19.89 -8.91
CA THR A 14 -1.19 18.56 -9.54
C THR A 14 -2.61 18.01 -9.54
N MET A 15 -3.36 18.19 -8.44
CA MET A 15 -4.77 17.77 -8.36
C MET A 15 -5.63 18.50 -9.40
N LEU A 16 -5.45 19.82 -9.55
CA LEU A 16 -6.18 20.62 -10.52
C LEU A 16 -5.87 20.22 -11.98
N ILE A 17 -4.61 19.88 -12.28
CA ILE A 17 -4.22 19.41 -13.61
C ILE A 17 -4.90 18.08 -13.93
N ILE A 18 -4.91 17.13 -12.99
CA ILE A 18 -5.55 15.82 -13.18
C ILE A 18 -7.06 15.98 -13.39
N LEU A 19 -7.72 16.82 -12.58
CA LEU A 19 -9.14 17.11 -12.74
C LEU A 19 -9.43 17.76 -14.11
N GLY A 20 -8.63 18.76 -14.52
CA GLY A 20 -8.77 19.41 -15.82
C GLY A 20 -8.61 18.44 -16.99
N LEU A 21 -7.62 17.55 -16.92
CA LEU A 21 -7.41 16.49 -17.92
C LEU A 21 -8.59 15.51 -17.95
N PHE A 22 -9.07 15.06 -16.78
CA PHE A 22 -10.18 14.12 -16.69
C PHE A 22 -11.46 14.69 -17.30
N PHE A 23 -11.85 15.91 -16.91
CA PHE A 23 -13.03 16.57 -17.46
C PHE A 23 -12.85 16.95 -18.93
N GLY A 24 -11.65 17.38 -19.34
CA GLY A 24 -11.35 17.69 -20.73
C GLY A 24 -11.47 16.46 -21.65
N ILE A 25 -10.86 15.33 -21.25
CA ILE A 25 -10.97 14.06 -21.98
C ILE A 25 -12.43 13.58 -22.00
N ARG A 26 -13.14 13.64 -20.86
CA ARG A 26 -14.55 13.22 -20.78
C ARG A 26 -15.45 14.06 -21.69
N PHE A 27 -15.23 15.37 -21.76
CA PHE A 27 -15.95 16.29 -22.62
C PHE A 27 -15.69 15.98 -24.11
N VAL A 28 -14.42 15.81 -24.50
CA VAL A 28 -14.06 15.42 -25.88
C VAL A 28 -14.68 14.08 -26.25
N LEU A 29 -14.66 13.08 -25.36
CA LEU A 29 -15.21 11.76 -25.65
C LEU A 29 -16.75 11.75 -25.79
N ASN A 30 -17.47 12.66 -25.13
CA ASN A 30 -18.94 12.70 -25.16
C ASN A 30 -19.53 13.67 -26.19
N GLU A 31 -18.87 14.81 -26.45
CA GLU A 31 -19.45 15.91 -27.24
C GLU A 31 -18.84 16.06 -28.64
N THR A 32 -17.79 15.30 -28.98
CA THR A 32 -17.14 15.41 -30.30
C THR A 32 -17.15 14.09 -31.08
N ASP A 33 -17.25 14.20 -32.41
CA ASP A 33 -17.21 13.07 -33.36
C ASP A 33 -15.90 12.25 -33.30
N LEU A 34 -14.86 12.79 -32.66
CA LEU A 34 -13.60 12.11 -32.40
C LEU A 34 -13.75 11.09 -31.26
N GLY A 35 -14.60 11.37 -30.27
CA GLY A 35 -14.90 10.50 -29.15
C GLY A 35 -15.70 9.25 -29.53
N SER A 36 -16.68 9.39 -30.42
CA SER A 36 -17.46 8.27 -30.95
C SER A 36 -16.61 7.29 -31.77
N LYS A 37 -15.70 7.80 -32.61
CA LYS A 37 -14.76 6.98 -33.39
C LYS A 37 -13.76 6.21 -32.54
N LEU A 38 -13.22 6.82 -31.48
CA LEU A 38 -12.32 6.15 -30.54
C LEU A 38 -13.04 5.08 -29.71
N LYS A 39 -14.31 5.33 -29.34
CA LYS A 39 -15.13 4.37 -28.61
C LYS A 39 -15.48 3.15 -29.48
N GLU A 40 -15.76 3.36 -30.76
CA GLU A 40 -15.99 2.29 -31.73
C GLU A 40 -14.73 1.44 -31.94
N GLN A 41 -13.55 2.07 -32.08
CA GLN A 41 -12.26 1.37 -32.19
C GLN A 41 -11.89 0.57 -30.93
N SER A 42 -12.36 0.97 -29.75
CA SER A 42 -12.14 0.23 -28.49
C SER A 42 -13.01 -1.02 -28.35
N GLN A 43 -14.15 -1.10 -29.05
CA GLN A 43 -15.00 -2.29 -29.04
C GLN A 43 -14.47 -3.40 -29.96
N GLU A 44 -13.70 -3.08 -30.99
CA GLU A 44 -13.11 -4.08 -31.90
C GLU A 44 -11.87 -4.80 -31.35
N MET A 45 -11.35 -4.39 -30.18
CA MET A 45 -10.18 -5.02 -29.53
C MET A 45 -10.56 -5.91 -28.31
N GLY A 46 -11.85 -6.21 -28.12
CA GLY A 46 -12.39 -6.88 -26.93
C GLY A 46 -12.94 -8.29 -27.13
N THR A 47 -12.59 -9.00 -28.21
CA THR A 47 -13.16 -10.35 -28.47
C THR A 47 -12.08 -11.39 -28.76
N ASP A 48 -11.47 -11.96 -27.73
CA ASP A 48 -10.97 -13.33 -27.79
C ASP A 48 -11.03 -14.05 -26.43
N LYS A 49 -12.05 -14.92 -26.33
CA LYS A 49 -12.16 -16.22 -25.65
C LYS A 49 -11.45 -16.47 -24.30
N SER A 50 -12.26 -16.84 -23.30
CA SER A 50 -12.20 -18.20 -22.73
C SER A 50 -13.48 -18.54 -21.99
N GLY A 51 -14.19 -19.54 -22.49
CA GLY A 51 -15.13 -20.31 -21.69
C GLY A 51 -14.37 -21.32 -20.84
N ALA A 52 -14.83 -21.52 -19.61
CA ALA A 52 -14.56 -22.72 -18.84
C ALA A 52 -15.75 -22.95 -17.91
N ASP A 53 -16.56 -23.94 -18.28
CA ASP A 53 -17.45 -24.69 -17.41
C ASP A 53 -16.62 -25.42 -16.34
N ALA A 54 -17.05 -25.33 -15.07
CA ALA A 54 -16.73 -26.31 -14.04
C ALA A 54 -17.62 -26.05 -12.81
N GLY A 55 -18.73 -26.78 -12.73
CA GLY A 55 -19.42 -26.98 -11.46
C GLY A 55 -18.50 -27.70 -10.46
N SER A 56 -18.58 -27.32 -9.18
CA SER A 56 -18.04 -28.14 -8.09
C SER A 56 -18.87 -27.99 -6.81
N ALA A 57 -19.61 -29.07 -6.58
CA ALA A 57 -20.02 -29.69 -5.32
C ALA A 57 -19.90 -28.90 -4.00
N ASN A 58 -21.06 -28.78 -3.37
CA ASN A 58 -21.28 -28.66 -1.93
C ASN A 58 -20.45 -29.69 -1.15
N ALA A 59 -19.59 -29.24 -0.25
CA ALA A 59 -18.99 -30.06 0.79
C ALA A 59 -18.91 -29.23 2.08
N SER A 60 -19.88 -29.45 2.95
CA SER A 60 -19.89 -28.96 4.33
C SER A 60 -18.81 -29.66 5.15
N THR A 61 -18.15 -28.94 6.07
CA THR A 61 -17.56 -29.33 7.39
C THR A 61 -16.24 -28.58 7.64
N PRO A 62 -15.88 -28.16 8.88
CA PRO A 62 -16.66 -27.61 10.00
C PRO A 62 -16.28 -26.12 10.24
N ALA A 63 -17.07 -25.43 11.06
CA ALA A 63 -16.81 -24.06 11.49
C ALA A 63 -15.42 -23.94 12.13
N THR A 64 -14.47 -23.35 11.39
CA THR A 64 -13.37 -22.59 11.99
C THR A 64 -14.00 -21.27 12.38
N GLU A 65 -13.84 -20.84 13.62
CA GLU A 65 -14.24 -19.50 14.03
C GLU A 65 -13.69 -18.52 13.00
N GLU A 66 -14.61 -17.92 12.23
CA GLU A 66 -14.26 -16.87 11.29
C GLU A 66 -13.81 -15.69 12.14
N ALA A 67 -12.50 -15.63 12.36
CA ALA A 67 -11.77 -14.40 12.48
C ALA A 67 -12.37 -13.43 11.46
N SER A 68 -13.05 -12.40 11.98
CA SER A 68 -13.77 -11.40 11.20
C SER A 68 -12.93 -10.94 10.02
N ASP A 69 -13.55 -10.81 8.86
CA ASP A 69 -12.95 -10.35 7.59
C ASP A 69 -12.35 -8.92 7.69
N ASP A 70 -12.52 -8.26 8.85
CA ASP A 70 -11.94 -6.98 9.25
C ASP A 70 -10.58 -7.09 9.98
N GLU A 71 -9.94 -8.26 10.02
CA GLU A 71 -8.60 -8.39 10.63
C GLU A 71 -7.56 -7.62 9.79
N GLU A 72 -7.26 -6.42 10.28
CA GLU A 72 -6.22 -5.49 9.82
C GLU A 72 -4.86 -6.18 9.70
N VAL A 73 -4.17 -5.90 8.60
CA VAL A 73 -2.84 -6.47 8.33
C VAL A 73 -1.80 -5.53 8.89
N LEU A 74 -1.05 -5.98 9.90
CA LEU A 74 0.05 -5.22 10.47
C LEU A 74 1.18 -5.07 9.45
N THR A 75 1.51 -3.84 9.14
CA THR A 75 2.58 -3.44 8.23
C THR A 75 3.85 -3.12 9.03
N VAL A 76 4.89 -3.90 8.76
CA VAL A 76 6.17 -3.82 9.45
C VAL A 76 7.22 -3.38 8.45
N GLN A 77 7.90 -2.27 8.72
CA GLN A 77 9.04 -1.87 7.92
C GLN A 77 10.17 -2.91 8.08
N LEU A 78 10.82 -3.26 6.98
CA LEU A 78 11.94 -4.18 6.94
C LEU A 78 13.14 -3.47 6.31
N VAL A 79 14.33 -3.70 6.88
CA VAL A 79 15.61 -3.34 6.25
C VAL A 79 16.37 -4.61 5.87
N THR A 80 17.34 -4.49 4.97
CA THR A 80 18.20 -5.59 4.49
C THR A 80 19.15 -6.16 5.56
N TRP A 81 19.12 -5.65 6.79
CA TRP A 81 19.95 -6.13 7.88
C TRP A 81 19.52 -7.54 8.35
N GLY A 82 20.47 -8.46 8.42
CA GLY A 82 20.18 -9.89 8.66
C GLY A 82 19.48 -10.19 9.99
N GLY A 83 19.57 -9.30 10.98
CA GLY A 83 18.90 -9.43 12.27
C GLY A 83 17.37 -9.57 12.19
N TYR A 84 16.75 -9.15 11.09
CA TYR A 84 15.29 -9.22 10.89
C TYR A 84 14.82 -10.52 10.20
N ALA A 85 15.75 -11.38 9.76
CA ALA A 85 15.42 -12.66 9.13
C ALA A 85 14.52 -13.59 9.97
N PRO A 86 14.63 -13.67 11.32
CA PRO A 86 13.74 -14.49 12.13
C PRO A 86 12.26 -14.12 11.98
N GLY A 87 11.93 -12.84 11.80
CA GLY A 87 10.55 -12.39 11.59
C GLY A 87 9.98 -12.91 10.26
N LEU A 88 10.75 -12.79 9.18
CA LEU A 88 10.39 -13.35 7.87
C LEU A 88 10.23 -14.87 7.91
N TYR A 89 11.12 -15.56 8.62
CA TYR A 89 11.02 -17.01 8.82
C TYR A 89 9.75 -17.38 9.59
N PHE A 90 9.44 -16.66 10.68
CA PHE A 90 8.24 -16.88 11.49
C PHE A 90 6.95 -16.61 10.71
N ASN A 91 6.99 -15.67 9.77
CA ASN A 91 5.86 -15.33 8.90
C ASN A 91 5.76 -16.19 7.62
N GLU A 92 6.72 -17.08 7.37
CA GLU A 92 6.83 -17.85 6.11
C GLU A 92 6.94 -16.98 4.84
N GLY A 93 7.54 -15.80 4.97
CA GLY A 93 7.73 -14.85 3.89
C GLY A 93 7.42 -13.41 4.29
N ALA A 94 7.51 -12.50 3.31
CA ALA A 94 7.28 -11.07 3.55
C ALA A 94 5.80 -10.67 3.55
N ARG A 95 4.90 -11.48 3.00
CA ARG A 95 3.47 -11.15 2.90
C ARG A 95 2.67 -12.01 3.87
N SER A 96 1.58 -11.47 4.37
CA SER A 96 0.60 -12.18 5.17
C SER A 96 0.09 -13.40 4.40
N ASN A 97 0.05 -14.54 5.08
CA ASN A 97 -0.33 -15.81 4.49
C ASN A 97 -0.79 -16.79 5.58
N SER A 98 -1.56 -17.80 5.18
CA SER A 98 -2.12 -18.80 6.09
C SER A 98 -1.08 -19.72 6.74
N ARG A 99 0.18 -19.73 6.26
CA ARG A 99 1.24 -20.54 6.89
C ARG A 99 1.93 -19.81 8.04
N SER A 100 1.83 -18.48 8.10
CA SER A 100 2.44 -17.63 9.12
C SER A 100 2.12 -18.10 10.54
N ARG A 101 3.15 -18.13 11.39
CA ARG A 101 2.98 -18.41 12.81
C ARG A 101 2.42 -17.21 13.57
N PHE A 102 2.63 -15.97 13.09
CA PHE A 102 1.95 -14.80 13.64
C PHE A 102 0.43 -14.96 13.57
N LEU A 103 -0.07 -15.47 12.44
CA LEU A 103 -1.49 -15.72 12.27
C LEU A 103 -1.96 -16.93 13.10
N LYS A 104 -1.29 -18.08 12.98
CA LYS A 104 -1.73 -19.32 13.63
C LYS A 104 -1.68 -19.28 15.16
N GLU A 105 -0.67 -18.61 15.72
CA GLU A 105 -0.44 -18.62 17.17
C GLU A 105 -0.99 -17.36 17.86
N TYR A 106 -1.12 -16.25 17.14
CA TYR A 106 -1.48 -14.95 17.72
C TYR A 106 -2.63 -14.23 17.01
N GLY A 107 -3.17 -14.77 15.91
CA GLY A 107 -4.24 -14.11 15.15
C GLY A 107 -3.78 -12.85 14.41
N LEU A 108 -2.46 -12.67 14.19
CA LEU A 108 -1.91 -11.47 13.57
C LEU A 108 -1.53 -11.72 12.11
N LYS A 109 -2.15 -10.97 11.20
CA LYS A 109 -1.70 -10.88 9.80
C LYS A 109 -0.56 -9.88 9.72
N VAL A 110 0.56 -10.27 9.11
CA VAL A 110 1.78 -9.42 9.08
C VAL A 110 2.34 -9.33 7.67
N ASP A 111 2.57 -8.09 7.22
CA ASP A 111 3.27 -7.74 5.99
C ASP A 111 4.59 -7.03 6.33
N PHE A 112 5.71 -7.61 5.89
CA PHE A 112 7.03 -6.96 5.90
C PHE A 112 7.26 -6.21 4.59
N ILE A 113 7.51 -4.90 4.69
CA ILE A 113 7.75 -4.03 3.54
C ILE A 113 9.21 -3.58 3.55
N LEU A 114 9.96 -3.97 2.52
CA LEU A 114 11.36 -3.58 2.39
C LEU A 114 11.49 -2.08 2.13
N ASN A 115 12.15 -1.37 3.04
CA ASN A 115 12.49 0.04 2.92
C ASN A 115 13.77 0.35 3.70
N ASP A 116 14.91 0.38 2.99
CA ASP A 116 16.22 0.70 3.55
C ASP A 116 16.45 2.21 3.77
N ASN A 117 15.54 3.09 3.31
CA ASN A 117 15.64 4.51 3.55
C ASN A 117 14.94 4.88 4.87
N LEU A 118 15.73 5.10 5.90
CA LEU A 118 15.25 5.34 7.26
C LEU A 118 14.41 6.62 7.42
N GLU A 119 14.73 7.68 6.66
CA GLU A 119 13.95 8.93 6.68
C GLU A 119 12.58 8.72 6.02
N THR A 120 12.55 8.05 4.86
CA THR A 120 11.29 7.68 4.20
C THR A 120 10.46 6.75 5.09
N ALA A 121 11.10 5.78 5.75
CA ALA A 121 10.42 4.85 6.64
C ALA A 121 9.80 5.54 7.86
N LEU A 122 10.53 6.47 8.48
CA LEU A 122 9.99 7.26 9.58
C LEU A 122 8.80 8.13 9.15
N ASN A 123 8.90 8.79 7.99
CA ASN A 123 7.80 9.59 7.47
C ASN A 123 6.56 8.75 7.17
N ALA A 124 6.74 7.54 6.63
CA ALA A 124 5.66 6.59 6.39
C ALA A 124 5.02 6.12 7.71
N TRP A 125 5.83 5.85 8.74
CA TRP A 125 5.33 5.52 10.08
C TRP A 125 4.55 6.68 10.71
N VAL A 126 5.06 7.91 10.64
CA VAL A 126 4.34 9.12 11.09
C VAL A 126 3.02 9.34 10.34
N ALA A 127 2.96 8.91 9.07
CA ALA A 127 1.78 8.99 8.22
C ALA A 127 0.80 7.82 8.38
N ASP A 128 1.02 6.93 9.35
CA ASP A 128 0.18 5.73 9.60
C ASP A 128 0.21 4.71 8.44
N GLU A 129 1.27 4.73 7.61
CA GLU A 129 1.49 3.75 6.54
C GLU A 129 2.27 2.51 7.03
N TYR A 130 2.98 2.63 8.15
CA TYR A 130 3.61 1.52 8.85
C TYR A 130 3.09 1.48 10.28
N ASP A 131 2.67 0.30 10.74
CA ASP A 131 2.31 0.07 12.14
C ASP A 131 3.55 -0.09 13.02
N VAL A 132 4.60 -0.70 12.47
CA VAL A 132 5.85 -0.98 13.17
C VAL A 132 7.04 -0.46 12.37
N LEU A 133 7.75 0.50 12.96
CA LEU A 133 9.04 0.94 12.48
C LEU A 133 10.15 0.10 13.09
N VAL A 134 11.04 -0.41 12.24
CA VAL A 134 12.17 -1.22 12.66
C VAL A 134 13.41 -0.35 12.74
N GLN A 135 13.99 -0.29 13.94
CA GLN A 135 15.14 0.57 14.16
C GLN A 135 16.07 0.12 15.29
N THR A 136 17.38 0.36 15.11
CA THR A 136 18.37 0.24 16.18
C THR A 136 18.60 1.58 16.88
N ALA A 137 18.76 1.57 18.21
CA ALA A 137 18.88 2.79 19.00
C ALA A 137 20.10 3.66 18.62
N ASP A 138 21.18 3.02 18.16
CA ASP A 138 22.41 3.68 17.71
C ASP A 138 22.26 4.36 16.33
N ALA A 139 21.40 3.84 15.46
CA ALA A 139 21.14 4.44 14.15
C ALA A 139 20.10 5.58 14.21
N PHE A 140 19.29 5.65 15.27
CA PHE A 140 18.20 6.62 15.41
C PHE A 140 18.66 8.09 15.29
N PRO A 141 19.75 8.53 15.94
CA PRO A 141 20.22 9.91 15.79
C PRO A 141 20.79 10.26 14.40
N LEU A 142 20.93 9.29 13.47
CA LEU A 142 21.50 9.56 12.13
C LEU A 142 20.52 10.25 11.18
N TYR A 143 19.21 10.08 11.38
CA TYR A 143 18.17 10.60 10.49
C TYR A 143 17.01 11.24 11.24
N THR A 144 17.14 11.44 12.56
CA THR A 144 16.14 12.13 13.36
C THR A 144 16.82 12.85 14.52
N ALA A 145 16.72 14.18 14.57
CA ALA A 145 17.20 14.92 15.72
C ALA A 145 16.18 14.83 16.88
N PRO A 146 16.61 14.96 18.15
CA PRO A 146 15.69 15.02 19.29
C PRO A 146 14.59 16.07 19.13
N THR A 147 14.90 17.20 18.50
CA THR A 147 13.91 18.26 18.23
C THR A 147 12.82 17.82 17.26
N ASP A 148 13.17 17.00 16.27
CA ASP A 148 12.27 16.58 15.20
C ASP A 148 11.30 15.52 15.70
N ILE A 149 11.78 14.54 16.49
CA ILE A 149 10.89 13.52 17.08
C ILE A 149 9.96 14.12 18.15
N ASN A 150 10.45 15.06 18.97
CA ASN A 150 9.64 15.68 20.01
C ASN A 150 8.47 16.50 19.45
N ALA A 151 8.55 16.95 18.20
CA ALA A 151 7.45 17.65 17.54
C ALA A 151 6.22 16.75 17.29
N TYR A 152 6.38 15.42 17.32
CA TYR A 152 5.30 14.45 17.17
C TYR A 152 4.67 14.03 18.51
N GLU A 153 5.13 14.60 19.63
CA GLU A 153 4.64 14.29 20.99
C GLU A 153 4.50 12.77 21.27
N PRO A 154 5.57 11.97 21.03
CA PRO A 154 5.49 10.53 21.20
C PRO A 154 5.13 10.18 22.66
N LYS A 155 4.11 9.32 22.83
CA LYS A 155 3.74 8.79 24.14
C LYS A 155 4.51 7.50 24.39
N ALA A 156 5.49 7.57 25.29
CA ALA A 156 6.19 6.40 25.82
C ALA A 156 5.37 5.69 26.90
#